data_AF-A0A438JGJ9-F1
#
_entry.id   AF-A0A438JGJ9-F1
#
_cell.length_a   1.000
_cell.length_b   1.000
_cell.length_c   1.000
_cell.angle_alpha   90.00
_cell.angle_beta   90.00
_cell.angle_gamma   90.00
#
_symmetry.space_group_name_H-M   'P 1'
#
loop_
_entity.id
_entity.type
_entity.pdbx_description
1 polymer ?
#
loop_
_entity_poly.entity_id
_entity_poly.type
_entity_poly.pdbx_seq_one_letter_code
_entity_poly.pdbx_strand_id
1 'polypeptide(L)'
;MALAVTSSSAISGPISYASSENKAPQIGSFRPVDRSNVSLATVTFSRRQSAVKPVNAEPKRNDSIVPLAATVSAPEVAEKVEVEDYEQLARDLANASPLEIMDKALAKFGNDIAIAFSGAEDIALIEYARLTGRPFRVFSLDTGRLNPETYQFFDTVEKHYGIRIEYMFPDAVEVQGLVRSKGLFSFYEDGHQECCRVRKVRPLRRALKGLRAWITGQRKDQSPGTRAEVPVVQVDPAFEGLDGGVGSLVKWNPVANVQGMDIWNFLRAMNVPVNSLHSKGYISIGCEPCTRPVLPGQHEREGRWWWEDAKAKECGLHKGNLKQEDGNKNGNGHANGTATVSDLFDTQSLVTLTRTGMENLAKLENRKEPWLVVLYAPWCPFCQAMEGSYVELAEKLAGSGVKVGKFRADGDEKEFAQRELQLGSFPTILFFPKHSSQPIKYTSEKRDVDSLMAFVNALR
;
A
#
# COMPACT_ATOMS: atom_id res chain seq x y z
N MET A 1 -36.18 56.26 1.28
CA MET A 1 -36.32 57.74 1.28
C MET A 1 -36.92 58.12 2.62
N ALA A 2 -36.41 59.15 3.31
CA ALA A 2 -36.75 59.56 4.69
C ALA A 2 -36.42 58.50 5.79
N LEU A 3 -35.57 58.74 6.80
CA LEU A 3 -35.52 59.78 7.87
C LEU A 3 -36.59 59.56 8.97
N ALA A 4 -36.39 59.80 10.27
CA ALA A 4 -35.22 59.94 11.16
C ALA A 4 -35.72 60.45 12.54
N VAL A 5 -35.33 59.76 13.64
CA VAL A 5 -34.87 60.30 14.96
C VAL A 5 -35.70 61.34 15.75
N THR A 6 -35.88 61.09 17.07
CA THR A 6 -35.91 61.99 18.29
C THR A 6 -36.89 61.42 19.37
N SER A 7 -36.88 61.74 20.67
CA SER A 7 -35.89 62.26 21.65
C SER A 7 -36.54 62.26 23.07
N SER A 8 -35.90 62.22 24.25
CA SER A 8 -34.52 61.91 24.71
C SER A 8 -34.47 61.94 26.27
N SER A 9 -33.29 61.68 26.86
CA SER A 9 -32.82 62.15 28.20
C SER A 9 -33.10 61.29 29.45
N ALA A 10 -32.35 61.40 30.57
CA ALA A 10 -30.88 61.48 30.82
C ALA A 10 -30.57 61.67 32.33
N ILE A 11 -29.62 60.93 32.92
CA ILE A 11 -28.89 61.29 34.17
C ILE A 11 -27.40 60.91 34.05
N SER A 12 -26.51 61.80 34.52
CA SER A 12 -25.03 61.77 34.61
C SER A 12 -24.49 60.75 35.66
N GLY A 13 -23.21 60.37 35.79
CA GLY A 13 -21.86 60.81 35.34
C GLY A 13 -20.85 60.48 36.49
N PRO A 14 -19.49 60.59 36.40
CA PRO A 14 -18.63 61.13 35.32
C PRO A 14 -17.52 60.15 34.83
N ILE A 15 -16.53 60.68 34.08
CA ILE A 15 -15.53 59.96 33.24
C ILE A 15 -14.09 60.36 33.64
N SER A 16 -13.09 59.49 33.42
CA SER A 16 -11.74 59.88 32.95
C SER A 16 -11.05 58.71 32.22
N TYR A 17 -10.34 59.02 31.12
CA TYR A 17 -9.76 58.07 30.15
C TYR A 17 -8.28 58.42 29.90
N ALA A 18 -7.43 57.43 29.62
CA ALA A 18 -6.13 57.59 28.98
C ALA A 18 -5.78 56.31 28.19
N SER A 19 -5.04 56.45 27.08
CA SER A 19 -4.87 55.42 26.04
C SER A 19 -3.41 54.98 25.83
N SER A 20 -3.21 53.74 25.36
CA SER A 20 -2.04 53.36 24.55
C SER A 20 -2.36 52.12 23.68
N GLU A 21 -1.67 51.99 22.54
CA GLU A 21 -2.18 51.30 21.35
C GLU A 21 -1.75 49.83 21.14
N ASN A 22 -2.50 49.13 20.28
CA ASN A 22 -2.19 47.81 19.73
C ASN A 22 -1.07 47.84 18.67
N LYS A 23 -0.32 46.75 18.50
CA LYS A 23 0.54 46.52 17.32
C LYS A 23 0.26 45.16 16.66
N ALA A 24 0.08 45.20 15.35
CA ALA A 24 0.12 44.06 14.44
C ALA A 24 1.27 44.26 13.42
N PRO A 25 1.86 43.20 12.85
CA PRO A 25 2.93 43.33 11.87
C PRO A 25 2.38 43.51 10.45
N GLN A 26 3.01 44.39 9.66
CA GLN A 26 2.72 44.62 8.23
C GLN A 26 4.02 44.75 7.42
N ILE A 27 3.92 44.43 6.14
CA ILE A 27 5.04 44.23 5.21
C ILE A 27 5.48 45.58 4.61
N GLY A 28 6.79 45.79 4.46
CA GLY A 28 7.38 46.97 3.81
C GLY A 28 7.94 46.68 2.42
N SER A 29 7.56 47.49 1.42
CA SER A 29 8.03 47.41 0.02
C SER A 29 8.99 48.55 -0.35
N PHE A 30 9.51 48.53 -1.57
CA PHE A 30 10.72 49.23 -2.06
C PHE A 30 10.55 50.69 -2.55
N ARG A 31 11.71 51.40 -2.57
CA ARG A 31 12.16 52.47 -3.53
C ARG A 31 11.54 53.88 -3.41
N PRO A 32 12.12 54.94 -4.07
CA PRO A 32 13.47 55.10 -4.69
C PRO A 32 14.19 56.45 -4.37
N VAL A 33 15.50 56.55 -4.65
CA VAL A 33 16.19 57.79 -5.11
C VAL A 33 17.24 57.39 -6.17
N ASP A 34 17.50 58.24 -7.17
CA ASP A 34 18.19 57.92 -8.44
C ASP A 34 19.32 58.92 -8.80
N ARG A 35 20.24 58.49 -9.68
CA ARG A 35 21.26 59.26 -10.46
C ARG A 35 22.42 59.96 -9.70
N SER A 36 23.64 60.09 -10.27
CA SER A 36 24.22 59.60 -11.54
C SER A 36 25.74 59.90 -11.65
N ASN A 37 26.56 58.98 -12.20
CA ASN A 37 27.31 59.15 -13.48
C ASN A 37 28.56 58.24 -13.68
N VAL A 38 28.48 57.44 -14.77
CA VAL A 38 29.47 57.34 -15.89
C VAL A 38 30.83 56.62 -15.73
N SER A 39 30.92 55.54 -16.53
CA SER A 39 32.07 55.02 -17.34
C SER A 39 32.88 53.80 -16.88
N LEU A 40 33.16 52.99 -17.91
CA LEU A 40 33.87 51.72 -17.97
C LEU A 40 35.29 51.74 -17.36
N ALA A 41 35.61 50.67 -16.65
CA ALA A 41 36.97 50.13 -16.59
C ALA A 41 36.93 48.59 -16.72
N THR A 42 37.69 48.06 -17.67
CA THR A 42 37.78 46.62 -17.95
C THR A 42 38.72 45.93 -16.95
N VAL A 43 38.27 44.88 -16.26
CA VAL A 43 39.16 44.01 -15.46
C VAL A 43 38.83 42.53 -15.68
N THR A 44 39.89 41.74 -15.85
CA THR A 44 39.90 40.37 -16.36
C THR A 44 39.59 39.32 -15.28
N PHE A 45 38.76 38.32 -15.59
CA PHE A 45 38.59 37.13 -14.74
C PHE A 45 39.81 36.20 -14.84
N SER A 46 40.57 36.05 -13.74
CA SER A 46 41.67 35.10 -13.67
C SER A 46 41.17 33.69 -13.36
N ARG A 47 41.28 32.80 -14.36
CA ARG A 47 40.82 31.41 -14.33
C ARG A 47 41.91 30.52 -13.73
N ARG A 48 41.84 30.18 -12.44
CA ARG A 48 42.74 29.18 -11.83
C ARG A 48 42.44 27.77 -12.36
N GLN A 49 43.11 27.39 -13.45
CA GLN A 49 43.24 26.00 -13.87
C GLN A 49 44.47 25.39 -13.18
N SER A 50 44.27 24.38 -12.33
CA SER A 50 45.38 23.56 -11.82
C SER A 50 45.59 22.38 -12.78
N ALA A 51 46.65 22.45 -13.58
CA ALA A 51 47.00 21.40 -14.53
C ALA A 51 47.80 20.30 -13.84
N VAL A 52 47.23 19.10 -13.73
CA VAL A 52 47.97 17.88 -13.35
C VAL A 52 48.28 17.12 -14.64
N LYS A 53 49.56 16.80 -14.86
CA LYS A 53 50.04 16.10 -16.06
C LYS A 53 49.57 14.63 -16.09
N PRO A 54 49.33 14.05 -17.28
CA PRO A 54 49.10 12.62 -17.40
C PRO A 54 50.41 11.85 -17.13
N VAL A 55 50.31 10.71 -16.46
CA VAL A 55 51.39 9.74 -16.30
C VAL A 55 51.04 8.49 -17.10
N ASN A 56 51.77 8.25 -18.19
CA ASN A 56 51.82 6.97 -18.89
C ASN A 56 53.03 6.98 -19.85
N ALA A 57 54.03 6.14 -19.60
CA ALA A 57 54.88 5.50 -20.63
C ALA A 57 55.92 4.55 -20.01
N GLU A 58 55.69 3.26 -20.27
CA GLU A 58 56.67 2.22 -20.65
C GLU A 58 57.51 1.42 -19.63
N PRO A 59 57.72 0.10 -19.90
CA PRO A 59 58.37 -0.84 -19.00
C PRO A 59 59.88 -0.99 -19.28
N LYS A 60 60.65 -1.37 -18.25
CA LYS A 60 62.01 -1.90 -18.44
C LYS A 60 62.00 -3.42 -18.53
N ARG A 61 62.83 -3.93 -19.44
CA ARG A 61 63.00 -5.35 -19.81
C ARG A 61 64.28 -5.91 -19.17
N ASN A 62 64.38 -7.24 -19.16
CA ASN A 62 65.51 -8.09 -18.71
C ASN A 62 65.56 -8.31 -17.18
N ASP A 63 65.87 -9.51 -16.66
CA ASP A 63 66.46 -10.70 -17.30
C ASP A 63 65.69 -12.02 -17.09
N SER A 64 66.04 -13.01 -17.92
CA SER A 64 65.44 -14.35 -17.99
C SER A 64 66.11 -15.35 -17.03
N ILE A 65 65.32 -15.95 -16.13
CA ILE A 65 65.65 -17.25 -15.50
C ILE A 65 64.39 -18.10 -15.45
N VAL A 66 64.44 -19.26 -16.11
CA VAL A 66 63.40 -20.29 -16.09
C VAL A 66 63.76 -21.34 -15.04
N PRO A 67 62.81 -21.78 -14.21
CA PRO A 67 62.81 -23.15 -13.70
C PRO A 67 61.66 -23.98 -14.29
N LEU A 68 62.01 -25.22 -14.59
CA LEU A 68 61.25 -26.29 -15.20
C LEU A 68 59.82 -26.47 -14.63
N ALA A 69 58.86 -26.76 -15.51
CA ALA A 69 57.51 -27.15 -15.11
C ALA A 69 57.53 -28.51 -14.39
N ALA A 70 56.93 -28.56 -13.19
CA ALA A 70 56.54 -29.79 -12.52
C ALA A 70 55.01 -29.82 -12.45
N THR A 71 54.40 -30.66 -13.28
CA THR A 71 52.94 -30.79 -13.39
C THR A 71 52.38 -31.51 -12.17
N VAL A 72 52.08 -30.78 -11.09
CA VAL A 72 51.29 -31.29 -9.99
C VAL A 72 49.82 -31.12 -10.36
N SER A 73 49.20 -32.18 -10.87
CA SER A 73 47.76 -32.25 -11.07
C SER A 73 47.05 -32.18 -9.72
N ALA A 74 46.68 -30.97 -9.29
CA ALA A 74 45.64 -30.81 -8.28
C ALA A 74 44.34 -31.42 -8.85
N PRO A 75 43.59 -32.21 -8.08
CA PRO A 75 42.30 -32.70 -8.56
C PRO A 75 41.37 -31.50 -8.76
N GLU A 76 40.77 -31.39 -9.93
CA GLU A 76 39.56 -30.60 -10.10
C GLU A 76 38.50 -31.18 -9.15
N VAL A 77 38.34 -30.53 -8.00
CA VAL A 77 37.12 -30.69 -7.21
C VAL A 77 36.04 -30.03 -8.05
N ALA A 78 35.40 -30.84 -8.90
CA ALA A 78 34.18 -30.47 -9.57
C ALA A 78 33.16 -30.16 -8.47
N GLU A 79 33.02 -28.87 -8.18
CA GLU A 79 32.07 -28.36 -7.22
C GLU A 79 30.69 -28.72 -7.75
N LYS A 80 30.11 -29.79 -7.20
CA LYS A 80 28.75 -30.19 -7.51
C LYS A 80 27.87 -29.03 -7.06
N VAL A 81 27.39 -28.26 -8.03
CA VAL A 81 26.30 -27.32 -7.81
C VAL A 81 25.09 -28.15 -7.42
N GLU A 82 24.93 -28.37 -6.12
CA GLU A 82 23.69 -28.91 -5.56
C GLU A 82 22.61 -27.89 -5.87
N VAL A 83 21.81 -28.19 -6.89
CA VAL A 83 20.61 -27.43 -7.24
C VAL A 83 19.61 -27.69 -6.12
N GLU A 84 19.67 -26.84 -5.11
CA GLU A 84 18.91 -26.96 -3.89
C GLU A 84 17.41 -26.80 -4.16
N ASP A 85 16.64 -27.78 -3.73
CA ASP A 85 15.18 -27.77 -3.86
C ASP A 85 14.58 -26.82 -2.82
N TYR A 86 14.39 -25.56 -3.23
CA TYR A 86 13.72 -24.55 -2.42
C TYR A 86 12.25 -24.86 -2.14
N GLU A 87 11.58 -25.71 -2.92
CA GLU A 87 10.23 -26.17 -2.59
C GLU A 87 10.27 -27.18 -1.44
N GLN A 88 11.23 -28.11 -1.44
CA GLN A 88 11.44 -29.01 -0.32
C GLN A 88 11.86 -28.25 0.94
N LEU A 89 12.78 -27.29 0.82
CA LEU A 89 13.17 -26.43 1.94
C LEU A 89 11.97 -25.63 2.49
N ALA A 90 11.05 -25.18 1.63
CA ALA A 90 9.82 -24.53 2.06
C ALA A 90 8.85 -25.47 2.79
N ARG A 91 8.80 -26.75 2.40
CA ARG A 91 8.04 -27.80 3.11
C ARG A 91 8.66 -28.10 4.48
N ASP A 92 9.97 -28.28 4.53
CA ASP A 92 10.71 -28.60 5.77
C ASP A 92 10.65 -27.47 6.80
N LEU A 93 10.66 -26.21 6.33
CA LEU A 93 10.56 -25.02 7.19
C LEU A 93 9.13 -24.52 7.41
N ALA A 94 8.09 -25.21 6.92
CA ALA A 94 6.71 -24.73 7.00
C ALA A 94 6.23 -24.51 8.44
N ASN A 95 6.71 -25.32 9.39
CA ASN A 95 6.38 -25.24 10.82
C ASN A 95 7.51 -24.65 11.69
N ALA A 96 8.61 -24.19 11.06
CA ALA A 96 9.72 -23.58 11.79
C ALA A 96 9.34 -22.18 12.31
N SER A 97 9.93 -21.76 13.42
CA SER A 97 9.73 -20.42 13.96
C SER A 97 10.39 -19.35 13.06
N PRO A 98 9.92 -18.09 13.10
CA PRO A 98 10.55 -17.00 12.35
C PRO A 98 12.04 -16.82 12.69
N LEU A 99 12.44 -17.12 13.93
CA LEU A 99 13.83 -17.05 14.37
C LEU A 99 14.70 -18.14 13.71
N GLU A 100 14.21 -19.38 13.62
CA GLU A 100 14.93 -20.47 12.95
C GLU A 100 15.04 -20.24 11.44
N ILE A 101 13.98 -19.72 10.81
CA ILE A 101 13.98 -19.37 9.39
C ILE A 101 14.97 -18.22 9.13
N MET A 102 14.98 -17.20 10.01
CA MET A 102 15.94 -16.10 9.95
C MET A 102 17.39 -16.57 10.14
N ASP A 103 17.66 -17.42 11.14
CA ASP A 103 18.99 -17.95 11.39
C ASP A 103 19.52 -18.73 10.18
N LYS A 104 18.71 -19.62 9.61
CA LYS A 104 19.05 -20.39 8.40
C LYS A 104 19.33 -19.48 7.21
N ALA A 105 18.49 -18.47 6.96
CA ALA A 105 18.66 -17.54 5.85
C ALA A 105 19.97 -16.74 5.97
N LEU A 106 20.24 -16.17 7.15
CA LEU A 106 21.45 -15.41 7.43
C LEU A 106 22.71 -16.29 7.45
N ALA A 107 22.64 -17.51 8.00
CA ALA A 107 23.74 -18.47 7.98
C ALA A 107 24.15 -18.86 6.56
N LYS A 108 23.17 -19.03 5.66
CA LYS A 108 23.36 -19.53 4.31
C LYS A 108 23.93 -18.51 3.34
N PHE A 109 23.46 -17.26 3.41
CA PHE A 109 23.79 -16.23 2.43
C PHE A 109 24.74 -15.14 2.97
N GLY A 110 24.91 -15.01 4.29
CA GLY A 110 25.84 -14.07 4.90
C GLY A 110 25.62 -12.62 4.46
N ASN A 111 26.57 -12.06 3.70
CA ASN A 111 26.50 -10.69 3.20
C ASN A 111 25.69 -10.54 1.89
N ASP A 112 25.36 -11.64 1.21
CA ASP A 112 24.62 -11.66 -0.06
C ASP A 112 23.09 -11.64 0.15
N ILE A 113 22.64 -11.50 1.40
CA ILE A 113 21.23 -11.36 1.79
C ILE A 113 20.99 -10.06 2.54
N ALA A 114 19.83 -9.44 2.30
CA ALA A 114 19.40 -8.25 3.01
C ALA A 114 17.90 -8.27 3.34
N ILE A 115 17.53 -7.63 4.45
CA ILE A 115 16.17 -7.45 4.91
C ILE A 115 15.57 -6.23 4.20
N ALA A 116 14.45 -6.42 3.51
CA ALA A 116 13.66 -5.33 2.95
C ALA A 116 12.76 -4.76 4.05
N PHE A 117 13.13 -3.60 4.59
CA PHE A 117 12.39 -2.91 5.65
C PHE A 117 11.58 -1.74 5.07
N SER A 118 10.27 -1.74 5.28
CA SER A 118 9.35 -0.71 4.78
C SER A 118 9.01 0.40 5.77
N GLY A 119 9.45 0.27 7.03
CA GLY A 119 9.17 1.24 8.08
C GLY A 119 7.80 1.05 8.73
N ALA A 120 7.32 -0.20 8.81
CA ALA A 120 6.03 -0.58 9.35
C ALA A 120 6.21 -1.67 10.44
N GLU A 121 5.25 -2.59 10.57
CA GLU A 121 5.31 -3.72 11.52
C GLU A 121 6.38 -4.77 11.14
N ASP A 122 6.95 -4.67 9.93
CA ASP A 122 8.07 -5.48 9.45
C ASP A 122 9.41 -5.20 10.15
N ILE A 123 9.46 -4.22 11.08
CA ILE A 123 10.54 -4.05 12.06
C ILE A 123 10.80 -5.34 12.86
N ALA A 124 9.80 -6.20 13.04
CA ALA A 124 9.95 -7.51 13.67
C ALA A 124 11.07 -8.37 13.04
N LEU A 125 11.33 -8.21 11.73
CA LEU A 125 12.42 -8.93 11.06
C LEU A 125 13.81 -8.48 11.51
N ILE A 126 13.99 -7.19 11.79
CA ILE A 126 15.26 -6.65 12.30
C ILE A 126 15.49 -7.14 13.74
N GLU A 127 14.43 -7.21 14.55
CA GLU A 127 14.50 -7.83 15.88
C GLU A 127 14.85 -9.32 15.80
N TYR A 128 14.17 -10.11 14.96
CA TYR A 128 14.53 -11.53 14.77
C TYR A 128 15.98 -11.70 14.30
N ALA A 129 16.43 -10.89 13.34
CA ALA A 129 17.82 -10.92 12.88
C ALA A 129 18.80 -10.58 14.02
N ARG A 130 18.50 -9.55 14.83
CA ARG A 130 19.27 -9.17 16.01
C ARG A 130 19.34 -10.27 17.06
N LEU A 131 18.28 -11.06 17.23
CA LEU A 131 18.21 -12.21 18.14
C LEU A 131 19.03 -13.41 17.66
N THR A 132 19.27 -13.60 16.35
CA THR A 132 20.19 -14.64 15.85
C THR A 132 21.65 -14.39 16.25
N GLY A 133 22.02 -13.14 16.57
CA GLY A 133 23.40 -12.73 16.81
C GLY A 133 24.29 -12.69 15.56
N ARG A 134 23.75 -12.98 14.37
CA ARG A 134 24.49 -12.92 13.10
C ARG A 134 24.55 -11.49 12.56
N PRO A 135 25.58 -11.15 11.75
CA PRO A 135 25.54 -9.95 10.91
C PRO A 135 24.36 -10.01 9.94
N PHE A 136 23.72 -8.87 9.70
CA PHE A 136 22.63 -8.73 8.74
C PHE A 136 22.68 -7.36 8.06
N ARG A 137 22.16 -7.28 6.83
CA ARG A 137 21.98 -6.05 6.07
C ARG A 137 20.50 -5.65 6.02
N VAL A 138 20.23 -4.36 5.94
CA VAL A 138 18.86 -3.82 5.83
C VAL A 138 18.83 -2.78 4.71
N PHE A 139 17.83 -2.86 3.84
CA PHE A 139 17.58 -1.83 2.83
C PHE A 139 16.13 -1.35 2.88
N SER A 140 15.90 -0.10 2.51
CA SER A 140 14.58 0.52 2.50
C SER A 140 14.33 1.25 1.19
N LEU A 141 13.12 1.12 0.65
CA LEU A 141 12.71 1.77 -0.60
C LEU A 141 12.13 3.15 -0.28
N ASP A 142 12.97 4.18 -0.25
CA ASP A 142 12.45 5.55 -0.16
C ASP A 142 11.87 5.98 -1.52
N THR A 143 10.55 6.12 -1.55
CA THR A 143 9.80 6.56 -2.73
C THR A 143 9.84 8.08 -2.94
N GLY A 144 10.38 8.84 -1.99
CA GLY A 144 10.26 10.30 -1.89
C GLY A 144 8.85 10.77 -1.53
N ARG A 145 7.95 9.86 -1.09
CA ARG A 145 6.54 10.11 -0.72
C ARG A 145 6.10 9.30 0.51
N LEU A 146 7.05 8.86 1.34
CA LEU A 146 6.75 8.24 2.63
C LEU A 146 6.23 9.28 3.64
N ASN A 147 5.51 8.84 4.67
CA ASN A 147 5.09 9.69 5.77
C ASN A 147 6.31 10.25 6.54
N PRO A 148 6.26 11.50 7.06
CA PRO A 148 7.30 12.06 7.94
C PRO A 148 7.61 11.14 9.14
N GLU A 149 6.58 10.53 9.73
CA GLU A 149 6.70 9.56 10.81
C GLU A 149 7.54 8.32 10.42
N THR A 150 7.49 7.89 9.16
CA THR A 150 8.27 6.75 8.67
C THR A 150 9.76 7.09 8.58
N TYR A 151 10.13 8.33 8.19
CA TYR A 151 11.53 8.77 8.24
C TYR A 151 12.05 8.91 9.68
N GLN A 152 11.24 9.47 10.58
CA GLN A 152 11.57 9.53 12.02
C GLN A 152 11.74 8.11 12.60
N PHE A 153 10.93 7.16 12.14
CA PHE A 153 11.04 5.77 12.54
C PHE A 153 12.31 5.10 12.00
N PHE A 154 12.71 5.33 10.74
CA PHE A 154 13.99 4.85 10.22
C PHE A 154 15.19 5.34 11.05
N ASP A 155 15.25 6.64 11.37
CA ASP A 155 16.28 7.23 12.24
C ASP A 155 16.27 6.62 13.65
N THR A 156 15.08 6.36 14.20
CA THR A 156 14.91 5.65 15.49
C THR A 156 15.47 4.22 15.42
N VAL A 157 15.20 3.50 14.33
CA VAL A 157 15.65 2.11 14.13
C VAL A 157 17.16 2.03 13.93
N GLU A 158 17.77 2.90 13.12
CA GLU A 158 19.24 2.96 13.00
C GLU A 158 19.91 3.17 14.36
N LYS A 159 19.40 4.09 15.17
CA LYS A 159 19.93 4.40 16.51
C LYS A 159 19.70 3.27 17.52
N HIS A 160 18.53 2.63 17.50
CA HIS A 160 18.18 1.56 18.44
C HIS A 160 19.00 0.30 18.19
N TYR A 161 19.17 -0.09 16.92
CA TYR A 161 19.88 -1.32 16.55
C TYR A 161 21.36 -1.14 16.24
N GLY A 162 21.85 0.10 16.12
CA GLY A 162 23.24 0.39 15.74
C GLY A 162 23.56 0.05 14.28
N ILE A 163 22.55 0.05 13.40
CA ILE A 163 22.65 -0.35 11.99
C ILE A 163 22.65 0.87 11.05
N ARG A 164 23.00 0.64 9.79
CA ARG A 164 22.77 1.58 8.69
C ARG A 164 21.87 0.96 7.64
N ILE A 165 20.82 1.67 7.28
CA ILE A 165 19.83 1.25 6.28
C ILE A 165 20.31 1.70 4.90
N GLU A 166 20.33 0.77 3.95
CA GLU A 166 20.65 1.07 2.55
C GLU A 166 19.42 1.67 1.85
N TYR A 167 19.34 3.01 1.78
CA TYR A 167 18.20 3.71 1.17
C TYR A 167 18.23 3.70 -0.37
N MET A 168 17.16 3.20 -0.97
CA MET A 168 17.02 3.00 -2.42
C MET A 168 16.04 4.01 -3.02
N PHE A 169 16.56 5.14 -3.48
CA PHE A 169 15.79 6.25 -4.06
C PHE A 169 15.30 5.98 -5.50
N PRO A 170 14.21 6.62 -5.97
CA PRO A 170 13.81 6.61 -7.37
C PRO A 170 14.84 7.26 -8.29
N ASP A 171 14.80 6.91 -9.58
CA ASP A 171 15.51 7.70 -10.58
C ASP A 171 14.83 9.07 -10.77
N ALA A 172 15.62 10.15 -10.66
CA ALA A 172 15.11 11.51 -10.69
C ALA A 172 14.58 11.92 -12.08
N VAL A 173 15.17 11.41 -13.16
CA VAL A 173 14.73 11.71 -14.55
C VAL A 173 13.40 11.01 -14.82
N GLU A 174 13.24 9.75 -14.41
CA GLU A 174 11.98 9.03 -14.52
C GLU A 174 10.86 9.68 -13.70
N VAL A 175 11.14 10.08 -12.46
CA VAL A 175 10.18 10.79 -11.60
C VAL A 175 9.79 12.13 -12.19
N GLN A 176 10.77 12.90 -12.70
CA GLN A 176 10.50 14.18 -13.34
C GLN A 176 9.65 14.01 -14.60
N GLY A 177 9.90 12.96 -15.40
CA GLY A 177 9.09 12.62 -16.56
C GLY A 177 7.64 12.34 -16.19
N LEU A 178 7.40 11.44 -15.22
CA LEU A 178 6.07 11.10 -14.72
C LEU A 178 5.32 12.31 -14.16
N VAL A 179 5.98 13.13 -13.33
CA VAL A 179 5.33 14.27 -12.68
C VAL A 179 5.02 15.41 -13.67
N ARG A 180 5.85 15.61 -14.70
CA ARG A 180 5.58 16.62 -15.74
C ARG A 180 4.45 16.24 -16.68
N SER A 181 4.22 14.94 -16.93
CA SER A 181 3.15 14.48 -17.82
C SER A 181 1.82 14.25 -17.10
N LYS A 182 1.85 13.78 -15.84
CA LYS A 182 0.66 13.32 -15.10
C LYS A 182 0.48 13.91 -13.70
N GLY A 183 1.33 14.88 -13.31
CA GLY A 183 1.25 15.52 -12.00
C GLY A 183 1.71 14.65 -10.82
N LEU A 184 1.40 15.09 -9.60
CA LEU A 184 1.89 14.48 -8.35
C LEU A 184 1.00 13.37 -7.78
N PHE A 185 -0.17 13.13 -8.38
CA PHE A 185 -1.25 12.29 -7.83
C PHE A 185 -1.93 11.40 -8.88
N SER A 186 -1.31 11.17 -10.04
CA SER A 186 -1.89 10.39 -11.15
C SER A 186 -2.40 9.00 -10.76
N PHE A 187 -1.86 8.42 -9.68
CA PHE A 187 -2.27 7.13 -9.14
C PHE A 187 -3.72 7.08 -8.66
N TYR A 188 -4.39 8.21 -8.38
CA TYR A 188 -5.83 8.24 -8.10
C TYR A 188 -6.70 8.05 -9.36
N GLU A 189 -6.15 8.34 -10.55
CA GLU A 189 -6.86 8.31 -11.84
C GLU A 189 -6.44 7.08 -12.67
N ASP A 190 -5.12 6.87 -12.81
CA ASP A 190 -4.50 5.77 -13.57
C ASP A 190 -4.35 4.45 -12.78
N GLY A 191 -4.56 4.49 -11.46
CA GLY A 191 -4.11 3.45 -10.54
C GLY A 191 -2.62 3.56 -10.16
N HIS A 192 -2.25 2.95 -9.03
CA HIS A 192 -0.92 3.09 -8.42
C HIS A 192 0.24 2.47 -9.20
N GLN A 193 -0.05 1.63 -10.19
CA GLN A 193 0.91 0.68 -10.76
C GLN A 193 2.07 1.42 -11.46
N GLU A 194 1.79 2.50 -12.18
CA GLU A 194 2.84 3.31 -12.83
C GLU A 194 3.71 4.07 -11.83
N CYS A 195 3.10 4.78 -10.88
CA CYS A 195 3.83 5.50 -9.84
C CYS A 195 4.70 4.55 -9.00
N CYS A 196 4.18 3.39 -8.62
CA CYS A 196 4.95 2.37 -7.91
C CYS A 196 6.01 1.69 -8.80
N ARG A 197 5.78 1.54 -10.09
CA ARG A 197 6.79 1.02 -11.04
C ARG A 197 8.03 1.91 -11.06
N VAL A 198 7.85 3.22 -11.17
CA VAL A 198 8.93 4.22 -11.13
C VAL A 198 9.54 4.34 -9.73
N ARG A 199 8.71 4.52 -8.69
CA ARG A 199 9.21 4.88 -7.35
C ARG A 199 9.60 3.72 -6.45
N LYS A 200 9.18 2.49 -6.74
CA LYS A 200 9.35 1.32 -5.86
C LYS A 200 9.96 0.11 -6.58
N VAL A 201 9.38 -0.32 -7.69
CA VAL A 201 9.79 -1.54 -8.41
C VAL A 201 11.14 -1.38 -9.10
N ARG A 202 11.39 -0.25 -9.77
CA ARG A 202 12.69 0.01 -10.43
C ARG A 202 13.83 0.18 -9.42
N PRO A 203 13.70 0.94 -8.31
CA PRO A 203 14.70 0.96 -7.24
C PRO A 203 14.93 -0.42 -6.61
N LEU A 204 13.87 -1.17 -6.30
CA LEU A 204 14.00 -2.54 -5.79
C LEU A 204 14.82 -3.41 -6.74
N ARG A 205 14.51 -3.42 -8.04
CA ARG A 205 15.26 -4.22 -9.02
C ARG A 205 16.75 -3.86 -9.06
N ARG A 206 17.13 -2.60 -8.80
CA ARG A 206 18.56 -2.23 -8.71
C ARG A 206 19.21 -2.73 -7.42
N ALA A 207 18.49 -2.71 -6.30
CA ALA A 207 18.96 -3.26 -5.02
C ALA A 207 19.16 -4.78 -5.09
N LEU A 208 18.17 -5.52 -5.61
CA LEU A 208 18.19 -6.98 -5.68
C LEU A 208 19.28 -7.52 -6.62
N LYS A 209 19.67 -6.78 -7.66
CA LYS A 209 20.83 -7.11 -8.51
C LYS A 209 22.18 -7.16 -7.79
N GLY A 210 22.25 -6.70 -6.53
CA GLY A 210 23.44 -6.83 -5.67
C GLY A 210 23.33 -7.93 -4.62
N LEU A 211 22.34 -8.83 -4.72
CA LEU A 211 22.00 -9.83 -3.69
C LEU A 211 21.69 -11.19 -4.32
N ARG A 212 21.99 -12.27 -3.60
CA ARG A 212 21.58 -13.65 -3.96
C ARG A 212 20.31 -14.07 -3.23
N ALA A 213 19.98 -13.40 -2.12
CA ALA A 213 18.71 -13.56 -1.44
C ALA A 213 18.18 -12.26 -0.83
N TRP A 214 16.88 -12.23 -0.49
CA TRP A 214 16.27 -11.13 0.24
C TRP A 214 15.17 -11.61 1.19
N ILE A 215 14.96 -10.87 2.28
CA ILE A 215 14.01 -11.22 3.34
C ILE A 215 12.90 -10.17 3.36
N THR A 216 11.63 -10.60 3.38
CA THR A 216 10.47 -9.68 3.40
C THR A 216 9.46 -9.99 4.49
N GLY A 217 8.81 -8.95 5.02
CA GLY A 217 7.78 -9.03 6.06
C GLY A 217 6.42 -9.49 5.57
N GLN A 218 6.35 -10.21 4.45
CA GLN A 218 5.10 -10.64 3.85
C GLN A 218 4.48 -11.80 4.64
N ARG A 219 3.27 -11.58 5.17
CA ARG A 219 2.46 -12.58 5.86
C ARG A 219 1.27 -13.01 5.01
N LYS A 220 0.76 -14.21 5.23
CA LYS A 220 -0.45 -14.73 4.54
C LYS A 220 -1.72 -13.94 4.89
N ASP A 221 -1.80 -13.42 6.12
CA ASP A 221 -2.98 -12.70 6.63
C ASP A 221 -3.07 -11.23 6.18
N GLN A 222 -1.99 -10.63 5.66
CA GLN A 222 -1.95 -9.21 5.24
C GLN A 222 -2.84 -8.87 4.03
N SER A 223 -3.35 -9.86 3.28
CA SER A 223 -4.26 -9.59 2.17
C SER A 223 -5.15 -10.79 1.82
N PRO A 224 -6.48 -10.65 1.85
CA PRO A 224 -7.40 -11.71 1.47
C PRO A 224 -7.19 -12.09 -0.01
N GLY A 225 -6.93 -13.36 -0.27
CA GLY A 225 -6.84 -13.94 -1.62
C GLY A 225 -5.55 -13.69 -2.40
N THR A 226 -4.75 -12.66 -2.09
CA THR A 226 -3.49 -12.39 -2.84
C THR A 226 -2.22 -12.88 -2.15
N ARG A 227 -2.28 -13.21 -0.86
CA ARG A 227 -1.11 -13.64 -0.06
C ARG A 227 -1.23 -15.02 0.59
N ALA A 228 -2.39 -15.68 0.49
CA ALA A 228 -2.69 -16.92 1.20
C ALA A 228 -1.67 -18.06 0.94
N GLU A 229 -1.03 -18.07 -0.23
CA GLU A 229 -0.09 -19.13 -0.66
C GLU A 229 1.39 -18.73 -0.54
N VAL A 230 1.74 -17.60 0.10
CA VAL A 230 3.14 -17.17 0.25
C VAL A 230 3.95 -18.19 1.07
N PRO A 231 5.00 -18.83 0.52
CA PRO A 231 5.84 -19.77 1.25
C PRO A 231 6.91 -19.06 2.09
N VAL A 232 7.46 -19.76 3.08
CA VAL A 232 8.53 -19.25 3.96
C VAL A 232 9.86 -19.01 3.24
N VAL A 233 10.11 -19.73 2.16
CA VAL A 233 11.19 -19.51 1.20
C VAL A 233 10.71 -19.91 -0.20
N GLN A 234 11.20 -19.22 -1.24
CA GLN A 234 11.00 -19.57 -2.64
C GLN A 234 12.13 -18.96 -3.49
N VAL A 235 12.35 -19.50 -4.68
CA VAL A 235 12.97 -18.72 -5.76
C VAL A 235 12.07 -17.50 -6.05
N ASP A 236 12.64 -16.33 -6.30
CA ASP A 236 11.86 -15.12 -6.59
C ASP A 236 11.27 -15.19 -8.02
N PRO A 237 9.93 -15.11 -8.18
CA PRO A 237 9.27 -15.24 -9.47
C PRO A 237 9.25 -13.93 -10.29
N ALA A 238 9.77 -12.81 -9.76
CA ALA A 238 9.62 -11.49 -10.35
C ALA A 238 10.92 -10.69 -10.50
N PHE A 239 11.99 -11.07 -9.79
CA PHE A 239 13.29 -10.38 -9.78
C PHE A 239 14.46 -11.35 -9.91
N GLU A 240 15.55 -10.82 -10.48
CA GLU A 240 16.82 -11.52 -10.64
C GLU A 240 17.84 -10.93 -9.65
N GLY A 241 18.77 -11.77 -9.21
CA GLY A 241 19.79 -11.46 -8.22
C GLY A 241 21.14 -11.10 -8.84
N LEU A 242 22.18 -11.23 -8.03
CA LEU A 242 23.58 -11.00 -8.38
C LEU A 242 24.05 -11.87 -9.55
N ASP A 243 23.66 -13.15 -9.54
CA ASP A 243 24.10 -14.15 -10.52
C ASP A 243 23.39 -13.98 -11.89
N GLY A 244 22.28 -13.23 -11.93
CA GLY A 244 21.52 -12.87 -13.13
C GLY A 244 20.64 -13.98 -13.71
N GLY A 245 19.58 -13.60 -14.43
CA GLY A 245 18.65 -14.56 -15.05
C GLY A 245 17.64 -15.20 -14.08
N VAL A 246 16.69 -15.95 -14.64
CA VAL A 246 15.62 -16.62 -13.88
C VAL A 246 16.22 -17.64 -12.92
N GLY A 247 15.84 -17.58 -11.64
CA GLY A 247 16.36 -18.47 -10.59
C GLY A 247 17.45 -17.88 -9.70
N SER A 248 18.07 -16.76 -10.10
CA SER A 248 19.25 -16.18 -9.42
C SER A 248 18.98 -15.45 -8.09
N LEU A 249 17.74 -15.36 -7.63
CA LEU A 249 17.36 -14.69 -6.39
C LEU A 249 16.44 -15.57 -5.56
N VAL A 250 16.75 -15.69 -4.26
CA VAL A 250 15.91 -16.42 -3.30
C VAL A 250 15.18 -15.44 -2.37
N LYS A 251 13.86 -15.58 -2.26
CA LYS A 251 13.02 -14.76 -1.39
C LYS A 251 12.61 -15.54 -0.14
N TRP A 252 12.93 -14.97 1.01
CA TRP A 252 12.58 -15.49 2.33
C TRP A 252 11.45 -14.66 2.96
N ASN A 253 10.49 -15.32 3.58
CA ASN A 253 9.36 -14.71 4.27
C ASN A 253 9.22 -15.36 5.67
N PRO A 254 10.11 -15.05 6.64
CA PRO A 254 10.16 -15.75 7.94
C PRO A 254 8.86 -15.66 8.76
N VAL A 255 8.05 -14.64 8.49
CA VAL A 255 6.77 -14.37 9.15
C VAL A 255 5.55 -14.80 8.30
N ALA A 256 5.74 -15.56 7.22
CA ALA A 256 4.66 -15.93 6.28
C ALA A 256 3.45 -16.59 6.97
N ASN A 257 3.71 -17.47 7.93
CA ASN A 257 2.71 -18.24 8.67
C ASN A 257 2.32 -17.62 10.03
N VAL A 258 2.82 -16.42 10.36
CA VAL A 258 2.56 -15.74 11.64
C VAL A 258 1.38 -14.79 11.48
N GLN A 259 0.47 -14.76 12.47
CA GLN A 259 -0.63 -13.81 12.48
C GLN A 259 -0.15 -12.41 12.89
N GLY A 260 -0.76 -11.36 12.36
CA GLY A 260 -0.42 -9.98 12.67
C GLY A 260 -0.57 -9.65 14.16
N MET A 261 -1.53 -10.28 14.86
CA MET A 261 -1.66 -10.14 16.31
C MET A 261 -0.44 -10.67 17.06
N ASP A 262 0.17 -11.77 16.61
CA ASP A 262 1.36 -12.35 17.24
C ASP A 262 2.61 -11.52 16.98
N ILE A 263 2.72 -10.89 15.79
CA ILE A 263 3.73 -9.86 15.53
C ILE A 263 3.56 -8.69 16.51
N TRP A 264 2.34 -8.19 16.71
CA TRP A 264 2.05 -7.12 17.67
C TRP A 264 2.27 -7.51 19.14
N ASN A 265 2.08 -8.78 19.49
CA ASN A 265 2.40 -9.31 20.80
C ASN A 265 3.92 -9.36 21.02
N PHE A 266 4.66 -9.88 20.03
CA PHE A 266 6.12 -9.95 20.03
C PHE A 266 6.77 -8.56 20.15
N LEU A 267 6.39 -7.60 19.29
CA LEU A 267 6.93 -6.24 19.30
C LEU A 267 6.72 -5.54 20.65
N ARG A 268 5.55 -5.72 21.27
CA ARG A 268 5.25 -5.18 22.61
C ARG A 268 6.04 -5.88 23.71
N ALA A 269 6.11 -7.21 23.71
CA ALA A 269 6.83 -7.98 24.72
C ALA A 269 8.34 -7.67 24.72
N MET A 270 8.91 -7.45 23.54
CA MET A 270 10.33 -7.12 23.34
C MET A 270 10.64 -5.61 23.48
N ASN A 271 9.63 -4.75 23.69
CA ASN A 271 9.76 -3.29 23.72
C ASN A 271 10.42 -2.69 22.45
N VAL A 272 10.16 -3.30 21.29
CA VAL A 272 10.69 -2.86 20.00
C VAL A 272 10.05 -1.51 19.62
N PRO A 273 10.82 -0.51 19.15
CA PRO A 273 10.25 0.73 18.65
C PRO A 273 9.36 0.46 17.43
N VAL A 274 8.23 1.15 17.34
CA VAL A 274 7.27 1.02 16.23
C VAL A 274 6.93 2.38 15.63
N ASN A 275 6.50 2.39 14.37
CA ASN A 275 6.09 3.62 13.67
C ASN A 275 4.93 4.31 14.43
N SER A 276 5.05 5.60 14.70
CA SER A 276 4.06 6.35 15.48
C SER A 276 2.69 6.48 14.79
N LEU A 277 2.58 6.20 13.48
CA LEU A 277 1.29 6.09 12.79
C LEU A 277 0.41 4.96 13.31
N HIS A 278 0.99 3.90 13.89
CA HIS A 278 0.21 2.79 14.43
C HIS A 278 -0.69 3.22 15.60
N SER A 279 -0.29 4.22 16.40
CA SER A 279 -1.16 4.82 17.43
C SER A 279 -2.28 5.71 16.85
N LYS A 280 -2.22 6.02 15.55
CA LYS A 280 -3.21 6.82 14.80
C LYS A 280 -4.14 5.96 13.93
N GLY A 281 -4.20 4.64 14.16
CA GLY A 281 -5.09 3.71 13.44
C GLY A 281 -4.55 3.18 12.11
N TYR A 282 -3.28 3.43 11.77
CA TYR A 282 -2.64 2.83 10.60
C TYR A 282 -2.17 1.41 10.93
N ILE A 283 -2.79 0.38 10.37
CA ILE A 283 -2.29 -1.00 10.51
C ILE A 283 -1.23 -1.27 9.43
N SER A 284 -1.61 -1.24 8.15
CA SER A 284 -0.66 -1.34 7.04
C SER A 284 -0.14 0.04 6.65
N ILE A 285 1.19 0.24 6.67
CA ILE A 285 1.84 1.53 6.33
C ILE A 285 2.46 1.51 4.92
N GLY A 286 2.58 2.67 4.29
CA GLY A 286 3.15 2.83 2.96
C GLY A 286 3.56 4.27 2.64
N CYS A 287 3.36 4.68 1.39
CA CYS A 287 3.50 6.08 1.00
C CYS A 287 2.29 6.86 1.53
N GLU A 288 2.53 8.09 2.01
CA GLU A 288 1.52 8.98 2.58
C GLU A 288 0.25 9.11 1.72
N PRO A 289 0.32 9.43 0.41
CA PRO A 289 -0.90 9.66 -0.37
C PRO A 289 -1.61 8.36 -0.79
N CYS A 290 -1.05 7.19 -0.44
CA CYS A 290 -1.59 5.88 -0.80
C CYS A 290 -1.89 5.02 0.44
N THR A 291 -1.89 5.64 1.63
CA THR A 291 -2.11 4.97 2.92
C THR A 291 -3.05 5.80 3.80
N ARG A 292 -4.11 5.19 4.33
CA ARG A 292 -5.05 5.78 5.31
C ARG A 292 -5.20 4.87 6.53
N PRO A 293 -5.60 5.38 7.70
CA PRO A 293 -5.94 4.52 8.84
C PRO A 293 -7.20 3.70 8.53
N VAL A 294 -7.39 2.61 9.26
CA VAL A 294 -8.57 1.74 9.17
C VAL A 294 -9.40 1.83 10.46
N LEU A 295 -10.71 1.59 10.35
CA LEU A 295 -11.62 1.55 11.50
C LEU A 295 -11.46 0.23 12.28
N PRO A 296 -11.91 0.16 13.55
CA PRO A 296 -12.01 -1.11 14.27
C PRO A 296 -12.78 -2.16 13.47
N GLY A 297 -12.20 -3.35 13.30
CA GLY A 297 -12.78 -4.45 12.53
C GLY A 297 -12.57 -4.39 11.00
N GLN A 298 -12.09 -3.27 10.44
CA GLN A 298 -11.69 -3.23 9.03
C GLN A 298 -10.36 -3.98 8.81
N HIS A 299 -10.24 -4.62 7.65
CA HIS A 299 -9.05 -5.37 7.27
C HIS A 299 -7.90 -4.40 6.96
N GLU A 300 -6.67 -4.70 7.42
CA GLU A 300 -5.50 -3.81 7.29
C GLU A 300 -5.24 -3.32 5.86
N ARG A 301 -5.55 -4.16 4.86
CA ARG A 301 -5.42 -3.84 3.43
C ARG A 301 -6.40 -2.78 2.91
N GLU A 302 -7.51 -2.51 3.60
CA GLU A 302 -8.46 -1.45 3.22
C GLU A 302 -7.87 -0.04 3.40
N GLY A 303 -6.81 0.10 4.21
CA GLY A 303 -6.03 1.32 4.33
C GLY A 303 -5.16 1.62 3.10
N ARG A 304 -5.04 0.69 2.14
CA ARG A 304 -4.08 0.75 1.02
C ARG A 304 -4.80 0.80 -0.32
N TRP A 305 -4.46 1.80 -1.15
CA TRP A 305 -5.06 2.00 -2.48
C TRP A 305 -6.59 1.87 -2.46
N TRP A 306 -7.22 2.55 -1.50
CA TRP A 306 -8.64 2.34 -1.17
C TRP A 306 -9.60 2.63 -2.32
N TRP A 307 -9.17 3.44 -3.30
CA TRP A 307 -9.90 3.78 -4.51
C TRP A 307 -9.83 2.72 -5.62
N GLU A 308 -8.95 1.71 -5.50
CA GLU A 308 -8.82 0.62 -6.48
C GLU A 308 -9.61 -0.63 -6.06
N ASP A 309 -9.93 -1.48 -7.03
CA ASP A 309 -10.57 -2.78 -6.80
C ASP A 309 -9.71 -3.70 -5.93
N ALA A 310 -10.33 -4.50 -5.06
CA ALA A 310 -9.63 -5.37 -4.10
C ALA A 310 -8.60 -6.32 -4.76
N LYS A 311 -8.88 -6.85 -5.96
CA LYS A 311 -7.95 -7.69 -6.74
C LYS A 311 -6.72 -6.92 -7.27
N ALA A 312 -6.80 -5.60 -7.41
CA ALA A 312 -5.72 -4.75 -7.93
C ALA A 312 -4.76 -4.24 -6.85
N LYS A 313 -5.11 -4.34 -5.56
CA LYS A 313 -4.39 -3.77 -4.39
C LYS A 313 -3.04 -4.43 -4.06
N GLU A 314 -2.36 -5.08 -5.00
CA GLU A 314 -0.96 -5.54 -4.83
C GLU A 314 0.03 -4.73 -5.65
N CYS A 315 1.02 -4.20 -4.95
CA CYS A 315 2.13 -3.47 -5.55
C CYS A 315 2.99 -4.41 -6.40
N GLY A 316 3.62 -3.86 -7.44
CA GLY A 316 4.50 -4.59 -8.38
C GLY A 316 5.73 -5.29 -7.77
N LEU A 317 5.91 -5.31 -6.45
CA LEU A 317 6.99 -6.07 -5.78
C LEU A 317 6.64 -7.54 -5.53
N HIS A 318 5.35 -7.93 -5.55
CA HIS A 318 4.92 -9.27 -5.13
C HIS A 318 3.93 -9.92 -6.11
N LYS A 319 3.77 -9.34 -7.31
CA LYS A 319 2.79 -9.81 -8.31
C LYS A 319 3.06 -11.23 -8.84
N GLY A 320 4.29 -11.72 -8.77
CA GLY A 320 4.62 -13.10 -9.19
C GLY A 320 4.02 -14.20 -8.31
N ASN A 321 3.49 -13.86 -7.13
CA ASN A 321 2.77 -14.81 -6.27
C ASN A 321 1.24 -14.84 -6.57
N LEU A 322 0.77 -14.09 -7.57
CA LEU A 322 -0.61 -14.14 -8.04
C LEU A 322 -0.74 -15.22 -9.12
N LYS A 323 -1.62 -16.21 -8.91
CA LYS A 323 -2.03 -17.12 -9.98
C LYS A 323 -2.67 -16.31 -11.11
N GLN A 324 -2.13 -16.41 -12.32
CA GLN A 324 -2.84 -15.94 -13.51
C GLN A 324 -3.99 -16.92 -13.77
N GLU A 325 -5.21 -16.40 -13.92
CA GLU A 325 -6.32 -17.18 -14.47
C GLU A 325 -6.06 -17.33 -15.97
N ASP A 326 -5.23 -18.31 -16.34
CA ASP A 326 -4.96 -18.66 -17.74
C ASP A 326 -6.25 -19.14 -18.40
N GLY A 327 -6.84 -18.26 -19.19
CA GLY A 327 -8.06 -18.51 -19.95
C GLY A 327 -7.86 -19.48 -21.11
N ASN A 328 -7.63 -20.76 -20.81
CA ASN A 328 -7.56 -21.81 -21.82
C ASN A 328 -8.86 -22.63 -21.87
N LYS A 329 -9.69 -22.35 -22.87
CA LYS A 329 -10.91 -23.11 -23.16
C LYS A 329 -10.55 -24.42 -23.87
N ASN A 330 -10.75 -25.56 -23.21
CA ASN A 330 -11.33 -26.80 -23.77
C ASN A 330 -11.24 -27.97 -22.78
N GLY A 331 -12.23 -28.86 -22.78
CA GLY A 331 -12.14 -30.17 -22.12
C GLY A 331 -13.34 -30.53 -21.25
N ASN A 332 -14.30 -31.21 -21.87
CA ASN A 332 -15.52 -31.72 -21.25
C ASN A 332 -15.24 -32.66 -20.06
N GLY A 333 -15.95 -32.49 -18.94
CA GLY A 333 -15.82 -33.34 -17.75
C GLY A 333 -16.98 -33.18 -16.76
N HIS A 334 -18.04 -33.97 -16.94
CA HIS A 334 -19.13 -34.07 -15.96
C HIS A 334 -18.66 -34.82 -14.70
N ALA A 335 -18.75 -34.17 -13.54
CA ALA A 335 -18.76 -34.82 -12.24
C ALA A 335 -19.73 -34.08 -11.31
N ASN A 336 -20.84 -34.73 -10.96
CA ASN A 336 -21.82 -34.19 -10.02
C ASN A 336 -21.21 -34.08 -8.61
N GLY A 337 -21.26 -32.89 -8.03
CA GLY A 337 -20.77 -32.59 -6.69
C GLY A 337 -21.53 -31.43 -6.08
N THR A 338 -22.85 -31.59 -5.89
CA THR A 338 -23.76 -30.53 -5.44
C THR A 338 -23.56 -30.18 -3.95
N ALA A 339 -22.48 -29.46 -3.65
CA ALA A 339 -22.36 -28.72 -2.40
C ALA A 339 -23.19 -27.43 -2.52
N THR A 340 -24.41 -27.44 -1.97
CA THR A 340 -25.24 -26.23 -1.88
C THR A 340 -24.60 -25.25 -0.90
N VAL A 341 -23.83 -24.30 -1.42
CA VAL A 341 -23.38 -23.13 -0.67
C VAL A 341 -24.62 -22.35 -0.25
N SER A 342 -24.83 -22.18 1.05
CA SER A 342 -25.91 -21.35 1.60
C SER A 342 -25.79 -19.92 1.07
N ASP A 343 -26.89 -19.37 0.57
CA ASP A 343 -26.93 -17.99 0.09
C ASP A 343 -26.95 -17.01 1.26
N LEU A 344 -26.58 -15.76 0.99
CA LEU A 344 -26.37 -14.74 2.01
C LEU A 344 -27.62 -13.86 2.18
N PHE A 345 -27.86 -13.34 3.38
CA PHE A 345 -29.04 -12.57 3.79
C PHE A 345 -30.36 -13.34 3.65
N ASP A 346 -30.37 -14.65 3.85
CA ASP A 346 -31.55 -15.52 3.75
C ASP A 346 -32.51 -15.34 4.95
N THR A 347 -33.36 -14.30 4.89
CA THR A 347 -34.43 -14.05 5.87
C THR A 347 -35.73 -13.60 5.18
N GLN A 348 -36.87 -13.77 5.85
CA GLN A 348 -38.18 -13.37 5.32
C GLN A 348 -38.35 -11.84 5.20
N SER A 349 -37.49 -11.06 5.87
CA SER A 349 -37.53 -9.59 5.87
C SER A 349 -36.91 -8.96 4.62
N LEU A 350 -36.17 -9.74 3.81
CA LEU A 350 -35.55 -9.28 2.56
C LEU A 350 -36.23 -9.86 1.32
N VAL A 351 -36.37 -9.02 0.29
CA VAL A 351 -36.83 -9.46 -1.03
C VAL A 351 -35.62 -9.82 -1.90
N THR A 352 -35.50 -11.09 -2.28
CA THR A 352 -34.55 -11.53 -3.31
C THR A 352 -35.02 -11.03 -4.68
N LEU A 353 -34.21 -10.17 -5.30
CA LEU A 353 -34.48 -9.58 -6.61
C LEU A 353 -33.81 -10.42 -7.72
N THR A 354 -34.50 -10.55 -8.85
CA THR A 354 -33.94 -11.10 -10.09
C THR A 354 -33.43 -9.97 -10.99
N ARG A 355 -32.72 -10.30 -12.09
CA ARG A 355 -32.29 -9.33 -13.10
C ARG A 355 -33.43 -8.45 -13.59
N THR A 356 -34.55 -9.05 -13.97
CA THR A 356 -35.79 -8.34 -14.37
C THR A 356 -36.34 -7.46 -13.24
N GLY A 357 -36.25 -7.90 -11.99
CA GLY A 357 -36.58 -7.07 -10.82
C GLY A 357 -35.72 -5.81 -10.72
N MET A 358 -34.40 -5.95 -10.88
CA MET A 358 -33.46 -4.83 -10.87
C MET A 358 -33.65 -3.88 -12.07
N GLU A 359 -33.86 -4.43 -13.27
CA GLU A 359 -34.14 -3.63 -14.46
C GLU A 359 -35.42 -2.80 -14.30
N ASN A 360 -36.47 -3.38 -13.73
CA ASN A 360 -37.70 -2.65 -13.42
C ASN A 360 -37.45 -1.55 -12.38
N LEU A 361 -36.65 -1.83 -11.33
CA LEU A 361 -36.28 -0.82 -10.35
C LEU A 361 -35.44 0.33 -10.95
N ALA A 362 -34.56 0.06 -11.91
CA ALA A 362 -33.76 1.09 -12.58
C ALA A 362 -34.59 1.94 -13.58
N LYS A 363 -35.61 1.34 -14.22
CA LYS A 363 -36.42 2.01 -15.26
C LYS A 363 -37.66 2.74 -14.72
N LEU A 364 -38.20 2.35 -13.57
CA LEU A 364 -39.40 2.95 -12.99
C LEU A 364 -39.12 4.32 -12.34
N GLU A 365 -39.67 5.39 -12.92
CA GLU A 365 -39.61 6.74 -12.32
C GLU A 365 -40.58 6.91 -11.14
N ASN A 366 -41.79 6.33 -11.23
CA ASN A 366 -42.82 6.44 -10.19
C ASN A 366 -43.11 5.06 -9.57
N ARG A 367 -42.64 4.86 -8.34
CA ARG A 367 -42.80 3.61 -7.56
C ARG A 367 -43.53 3.89 -6.24
N LYS A 368 -44.38 2.94 -5.82
CA LYS A 368 -45.23 3.08 -4.62
C LYS A 368 -44.42 3.23 -3.32
N GLU A 369 -43.31 2.50 -3.23
CA GLU A 369 -42.41 2.42 -2.07
C GLU A 369 -40.96 2.56 -2.58
N PRO A 370 -40.08 3.29 -1.89
CA PRO A 370 -38.67 3.34 -2.19
C PRO A 370 -38.00 2.05 -1.77
N TRP A 371 -36.86 1.73 -2.41
CA TRP A 371 -36.13 0.49 -2.17
C TRP A 371 -34.72 0.76 -1.70
N LEU A 372 -34.28 0.05 -0.67
CA LEU A 372 -32.85 -0.13 -0.37
C LEU A 372 -32.43 -1.52 -0.88
N VAL A 373 -31.42 -1.59 -1.74
CA VAL A 373 -30.95 -2.85 -2.33
C VAL A 373 -29.45 -3.02 -2.12
N VAL A 374 -29.05 -4.19 -1.64
CA VAL A 374 -27.66 -4.63 -1.64
C VAL A 374 -27.35 -5.45 -2.90
N LEU A 375 -26.33 -5.02 -3.64
CA LEU A 375 -25.64 -5.83 -4.65
C LEU A 375 -24.54 -6.62 -3.91
N TYR A 376 -24.63 -7.94 -3.91
CA TYR A 376 -23.73 -8.82 -3.14
C TYR A 376 -23.23 -10.02 -3.97
N ALA A 377 -22.24 -10.72 -3.40
CA ALA A 377 -21.78 -12.02 -3.87
C ALA A 377 -21.55 -12.94 -2.66
N PRO A 378 -21.98 -14.22 -2.66
CA PRO A 378 -21.88 -15.08 -1.47
C PRO A 378 -20.45 -15.34 -0.98
N TRP A 379 -19.46 -15.32 -1.89
CA TRP A 379 -18.04 -15.47 -1.57
C TRP A 379 -17.39 -14.19 -1.03
N CYS A 380 -18.11 -13.06 -0.97
CA CYS A 380 -17.53 -11.79 -0.56
C CYS A 380 -17.53 -11.64 0.98
N PRO A 381 -16.35 -11.54 1.64
CA PRO A 381 -16.28 -11.43 3.09
C PRO A 381 -16.87 -10.12 3.61
N PHE A 382 -16.88 -9.04 2.82
CA PHE A 382 -17.52 -7.77 3.19
C PHE A 382 -19.06 -7.87 3.18
N CYS A 383 -19.62 -8.70 2.30
CA CYS A 383 -21.05 -9.00 2.34
C CYS A 383 -21.37 -9.82 3.58
N GLN A 384 -20.58 -10.87 3.87
CA GLN A 384 -20.73 -11.73 5.04
C GLN A 384 -20.64 -10.93 6.35
N ALA A 385 -19.64 -10.06 6.49
CA ALA A 385 -19.48 -9.19 7.66
C ALA A 385 -20.64 -8.19 7.84
N MET A 386 -21.30 -7.80 6.75
CA MET A 386 -22.46 -6.89 6.78
C MET A 386 -23.78 -7.63 7.05
N GLU A 387 -23.84 -8.95 6.93
CA GLU A 387 -25.07 -9.75 6.92
C GLU A 387 -26.00 -9.42 8.09
N GLY A 388 -25.51 -9.55 9.32
CA GLY A 388 -26.30 -9.27 10.53
C GLY A 388 -26.85 -7.84 10.58
N SER A 389 -26.04 -6.83 10.23
CA SER A 389 -26.49 -5.43 10.21
C SER A 389 -27.53 -5.14 9.13
N TYR A 390 -27.41 -5.77 7.96
CA TYR A 390 -28.36 -5.56 6.86
C TYR A 390 -29.69 -6.33 7.08
N VAL A 391 -29.64 -7.48 7.76
CA VAL A 391 -30.82 -8.20 8.24
C VAL A 391 -31.56 -7.41 9.33
N GLU A 392 -30.86 -6.95 10.37
CA GLU A 392 -31.47 -6.16 11.46
C GLU A 392 -32.07 -4.84 10.92
N LEU A 393 -31.42 -4.22 9.93
CA LEU A 393 -31.95 -3.07 9.19
C LEU A 393 -33.27 -3.40 8.46
N ALA A 394 -33.35 -4.55 7.79
CA ALA A 394 -34.56 -4.98 7.08
C ALA A 394 -35.73 -5.20 8.04
N GLU A 395 -35.46 -5.79 9.21
CA GLU A 395 -36.43 -5.95 10.30
C GLU A 395 -36.90 -4.61 10.86
N LYS A 396 -35.98 -3.67 11.15
CA LYS A 396 -36.32 -2.31 11.62
C LYS A 396 -37.07 -1.47 10.59
N LEU A 397 -36.90 -1.74 9.30
CA LEU A 397 -37.63 -1.07 8.22
C LEU A 397 -38.97 -1.76 7.87
N ALA A 398 -39.27 -2.94 8.44
CA ALA A 398 -40.56 -3.60 8.25
C ALA A 398 -41.72 -2.68 8.69
N GLY A 399 -42.72 -2.51 7.81
CA GLY A 399 -43.84 -1.60 8.05
C GLY A 399 -43.53 -0.10 7.91
N SER A 400 -42.27 0.31 7.71
CA SER A 400 -41.89 1.73 7.56
C SER A 400 -42.22 2.34 6.19
N GLY A 401 -42.73 1.54 5.26
CA GLY A 401 -43.01 1.96 3.88
C GLY A 401 -41.77 1.98 2.97
N VAL A 402 -40.61 1.52 3.43
CA VAL A 402 -39.40 1.26 2.63
C VAL A 402 -39.26 -0.24 2.40
N LYS A 403 -38.97 -0.67 1.17
CA LYS A 403 -38.66 -2.07 0.85
C LYS A 403 -37.16 -2.32 0.94
N VAL A 404 -36.76 -3.46 1.49
CA VAL A 404 -35.35 -3.88 1.55
C VAL A 404 -35.16 -5.13 0.71
N GLY A 405 -34.21 -5.09 -0.21
CA GLY A 405 -33.92 -6.17 -1.15
C GLY A 405 -32.46 -6.57 -1.19
N LYS A 406 -32.22 -7.77 -1.72
CA LYS A 406 -30.90 -8.31 -2.05
C LYS A 406 -30.86 -8.70 -3.53
N PHE A 407 -29.75 -8.42 -4.20
CA PHE A 407 -29.48 -8.86 -5.56
C PHE A 407 -28.08 -9.48 -5.64
N ARG A 408 -28.05 -10.76 -6.00
CA ARG A 408 -26.80 -11.49 -6.23
C ARG A 408 -26.22 -11.04 -7.58
N ALA A 409 -25.10 -10.34 -7.56
CA ALA A 409 -24.55 -9.64 -8.72
C ALA A 409 -23.16 -10.16 -9.16
N ASP A 410 -22.79 -11.37 -8.77
CA ASP A 410 -21.66 -12.12 -9.33
C ASP A 410 -22.09 -12.96 -10.55
N GLY A 411 -21.15 -13.70 -11.15
CA GLY A 411 -21.41 -14.51 -12.35
C GLY A 411 -21.97 -13.69 -13.51
N ASP A 412 -22.99 -14.23 -14.17
CA ASP A 412 -23.63 -13.67 -15.38
C ASP A 412 -24.38 -12.35 -15.16
N GLU A 413 -24.58 -11.96 -13.90
CA GLU A 413 -25.20 -10.68 -13.51
C GLU A 413 -24.19 -9.56 -13.32
N LYS A 414 -22.89 -9.87 -13.20
CA LYS A 414 -21.84 -8.91 -12.89
C LYS A 414 -21.73 -7.80 -13.94
N GLU A 415 -21.70 -8.14 -15.23
CA GLU A 415 -21.56 -7.12 -16.29
C GLU A 415 -22.76 -6.17 -16.39
N PHE A 416 -23.95 -6.65 -16.01
CA PHE A 416 -25.16 -5.82 -15.94
C PHE A 416 -25.08 -4.89 -14.74
N ALA A 417 -24.72 -5.41 -13.57
CA ALA A 417 -24.59 -4.61 -12.37
C ALA A 417 -23.48 -3.54 -12.46
N GLN A 418 -22.37 -3.83 -13.15
CA GLN A 418 -21.30 -2.85 -13.40
C GLN A 418 -21.76 -1.71 -14.32
N ARG A 419 -22.53 -2.01 -15.37
CA ARG A 419 -23.01 -1.01 -16.35
C ARG A 419 -24.20 -0.20 -15.84
N GLU A 420 -25.23 -0.88 -15.34
CA GLU A 420 -26.54 -0.27 -15.06
C GLU A 420 -26.75 0.09 -13.58
N LEU A 421 -26.01 -0.56 -12.66
CA LEU A 421 -26.23 -0.46 -11.20
C LEU A 421 -25.01 0.10 -10.44
N GLN A 422 -24.07 0.74 -11.14
CA GLN A 422 -22.89 1.40 -10.54
C GLN A 422 -22.04 0.47 -9.64
N LEU A 423 -22.06 -0.84 -9.89
CA LEU A 423 -21.26 -1.82 -9.13
C LEU A 423 -19.77 -1.61 -9.43
N GLY A 424 -19.03 -1.16 -8.42
CA GLY A 424 -17.55 -1.21 -8.43
C GLY A 424 -17.07 -2.41 -7.62
N SER A 425 -17.45 -2.43 -6.34
CA SER A 425 -17.10 -3.45 -5.36
C SER A 425 -18.32 -4.00 -4.63
N PHE A 426 -18.13 -5.12 -3.95
CA PHE A 426 -19.14 -5.75 -3.08
C PHE A 426 -18.86 -5.44 -1.60
N PRO A 427 -19.90 -5.19 -0.77
CA PRO A 427 -21.28 -4.89 -1.15
C PRO A 427 -21.41 -3.46 -1.72
N THR A 428 -22.22 -3.29 -2.77
CA THR A 428 -22.71 -1.96 -3.18
C THR A 428 -24.15 -1.82 -2.72
N ILE A 429 -24.49 -0.72 -2.02
CA ILE A 429 -25.86 -0.44 -1.57
C ILE A 429 -26.42 0.73 -2.39
N LEU A 430 -27.61 0.54 -2.94
CA LEU A 430 -28.36 1.53 -3.72
C LEU A 430 -29.69 1.84 -3.04
N PHE A 431 -30.05 3.12 -3.00
CA PHE A 431 -31.38 3.57 -2.62
C PHE A 431 -32.13 4.08 -3.87
N PHE A 432 -33.33 3.56 -4.10
CA PHE A 432 -34.20 3.92 -5.24
C PHE A 432 -35.39 4.74 -4.74
N PRO A 433 -35.44 6.07 -4.97
CA PRO A 433 -36.49 6.95 -4.47
C PRO A 433 -37.86 6.73 -5.13
N LYS A 434 -38.95 7.18 -4.48
CA LYS A 434 -40.34 7.04 -5.00
C LYS A 434 -40.57 7.67 -6.37
N HIS A 435 -39.91 8.79 -6.66
CA HIS A 435 -40.15 9.65 -7.82
C HIS A 435 -38.87 9.90 -8.64
N SER A 436 -37.99 8.89 -8.71
CA SER A 436 -36.75 8.93 -9.50
C SER A 436 -36.45 7.54 -10.06
N SER A 437 -36.03 7.47 -11.33
CA SER A 437 -35.41 6.30 -11.94
C SER A 437 -33.95 6.12 -11.48
N GLN A 438 -33.23 7.23 -11.24
CA GLN A 438 -31.83 7.22 -10.84
C GLN A 438 -31.65 6.73 -9.39
N PRO A 439 -30.83 5.69 -9.15
CA PRO A 439 -30.48 5.22 -7.80
C PRO A 439 -29.40 6.09 -7.15
N ILE A 440 -29.56 6.32 -5.85
CA ILE A 440 -28.60 7.01 -4.99
C ILE A 440 -27.69 5.95 -4.34
N LYS A 441 -26.41 5.94 -4.71
CA LYS A 441 -25.42 5.03 -4.13
C LYS A 441 -25.05 5.46 -2.71
N TYR A 442 -25.06 4.53 -1.77
CA TYR A 442 -24.53 4.76 -0.43
C TYR A 442 -23.00 4.73 -0.46
N THR A 443 -22.38 5.91 -0.36
CA THR A 443 -20.93 6.13 -0.48
C THR A 443 -20.16 6.00 0.83
N SER A 444 -20.85 5.90 1.97
CA SER A 444 -20.23 5.72 3.28
C SER A 444 -19.77 4.28 3.49
N GLU A 445 -18.62 4.10 4.13
CA GLU A 445 -18.07 2.78 4.45
C GLU A 445 -18.68 2.16 5.70
N LYS A 446 -19.42 2.94 6.49
CA LYS A 446 -20.11 2.46 7.69
C LYS A 446 -21.32 1.60 7.31
N ARG A 447 -21.27 0.30 7.61
CA ARG A 447 -22.35 -0.67 7.30
C ARG A 447 -23.14 -1.13 8.52
N ASP A 448 -22.94 -0.48 9.66
CA ASP A 448 -23.76 -0.63 10.85
C ASP A 448 -25.20 -0.15 10.62
N VAL A 449 -26.11 -0.69 11.43
CA VAL A 449 -27.55 -0.44 11.35
C VAL A 449 -27.90 1.04 11.49
N ASP A 450 -27.23 1.76 12.39
CA ASP A 450 -27.52 3.18 12.67
C ASP A 450 -27.14 4.07 11.48
N SER A 451 -25.98 3.83 10.86
CA SER A 451 -25.53 4.58 9.68
C SER A 451 -26.42 4.30 8.46
N LEU A 452 -26.85 3.06 8.25
CA LEU A 452 -27.78 2.69 7.18
C LEU A 452 -29.19 3.24 7.42
N MET A 453 -29.69 3.20 8.67
CA MET A 453 -30.95 3.83 9.07
C MET A 453 -30.91 5.34 8.87
N ALA A 454 -29.82 6.02 9.25
CA ALA A 454 -29.66 7.46 9.06
C ALA A 454 -29.73 7.85 7.58
N PHE A 455 -29.09 7.07 6.70
CA PHE A 455 -29.16 7.27 5.24
C PHE A 455 -30.56 7.06 4.67
N VAL A 456 -31.24 5.96 5.04
CA VAL A 456 -32.61 5.70 4.59
C VAL A 456 -33.58 6.78 5.10
N ASN A 457 -33.45 7.18 6.37
CA ASN A 457 -34.29 8.23 6.97
C ASN A 457 -34.09 9.61 6.32
N ALA A 458 -32.90 9.89 5.77
CA ALA A 458 -32.62 11.14 5.05
C ALA A 458 -33.19 11.17 3.62
N LEU A 459 -33.65 10.04 3.06
CA LEU A 459 -34.00 9.90 1.63
C LEU A 459 -35.42 9.36 1.32
N ARG A 460 -36.20 8.90 2.31
CA ARG A 460 -37.46 8.14 2.12
C ARG A 460 -38.78 8.94 2.05
#